data_AF-A0A7Y5NX10-F1
#
_entry.id   AF-A0A7Y5NX10-F1
#
_cell.length_a   1.000
_cell.length_b   1.000
_cell.length_c   1.000
_cell.angle_alpha   90.00
_cell.angle_beta   90.00
_cell.angle_gamma   90.00
#
_symmetry.space_group_name_H-M   'P 1'
#
loop_
_entity.id
_entity.type
_entity.pdbx_description
1 polymer ?
#
loop_
_entity_poly.entity_id
_entity_poly.type
_entity_poly.pdbx_seq_one_letter_code
_entity_poly.pdbx_strand_id
1 'polypeptide(L)'
;MDLHANVRAWEREEDGSYKSELEGYSLHVVWRPEKPGERRGFIWKVAGPDGVVAEAHGVEEEIELAMARAENVARRAHGGLILSE
;
A
#
# COMPACT_ATOMS: atom_id res chain seq x y z
N MET A 1 8.30 9.03 13.44
CA MET A 1 8.52 9.17 11.98
C MET A 1 7.19 9.55 11.38
N ASP A 2 7.08 10.74 10.80
CA ASP A 2 5.90 11.13 10.04
C ASP A 2 5.89 10.32 8.74
N LEU A 3 4.92 9.43 8.63
CA LEU A 3 4.76 8.59 7.45
C LEU A 3 4.09 9.45 6.37
N HIS A 4 4.83 9.79 5.31
CA HIS A 4 4.32 10.64 4.24
C HIS A 4 4.47 9.96 2.88
N ALA A 5 3.38 9.91 2.12
CA ALA A 5 3.36 9.35 0.78
C ALA A 5 3.87 10.37 -0.24
N ASN A 6 4.57 9.90 -1.27
CA ASN A 6 4.78 10.72 -2.47
C ASN A 6 3.55 10.61 -3.37
N VAL A 7 2.46 11.30 -2.99
CA VAL A 7 1.14 11.22 -3.66
C VAL A 7 1.21 11.48 -5.17
N ARG A 8 2.18 12.27 -5.65
CA ARG A 8 2.36 12.57 -7.08
C ARG A 8 2.82 11.36 -7.90
N ALA A 9 3.38 10.34 -7.27
CA ALA A 9 3.80 9.10 -7.92
C ALA A 9 2.64 8.09 -8.05
N TRP A 10 1.46 8.40 -7.52
CA TRP A 10 0.30 7.52 -7.56
C TRP A 10 -0.65 7.90 -8.69
N GLU A 11 -1.02 6.91 -9.47
CA GLU A 11 -1.99 7.01 -10.54
C GLU A 11 -3.33 6.43 -10.08
N ARG A 12 -4.41 7.13 -10.40
CA ARG A 12 -5.77 6.68 -10.10
C ARG A 12 -6.30 5.85 -11.26
N GLU A 13 -6.76 4.65 -10.94
CA GLU A 13 -7.32 3.70 -11.90
C GLU A 13 -8.82 3.94 -12.14
N GLU A 14 -9.36 3.36 -13.21
CA GLU A 14 -10.79 3.47 -13.56
C GLU A 14 -11.72 2.90 -12.47
N ASP A 15 -11.27 1.86 -11.77
CA ASP A 15 -12.00 1.23 -10.66
C ASP A 15 -11.95 2.04 -9.36
N GLY A 16 -11.26 3.19 -9.37
CA GLY A 16 -11.08 4.06 -8.21
C GLY A 16 -9.97 3.63 -7.25
N SER A 17 -9.22 2.57 -7.58
CA SER A 17 -7.98 2.21 -6.88
C SER A 17 -6.81 3.10 -7.30
N TYR A 18 -5.69 2.96 -6.61
CA TYR A 18 -4.48 3.75 -6.88
C TYR A 18 -3.29 2.81 -7.04
N LYS A 19 -2.48 3.03 -8.07
CA LYS A 19 -1.26 2.26 -8.32
C LYS A 19 -0.04 3.15 -8.38
N SER A 20 1.10 2.57 -8.05
CA SER A 20 2.42 3.18 -8.22
C SER A 20 3.48 2.10 -8.40
N GLU A 21 4.62 2.48 -8.95
CA GLU A 21 5.81 1.64 -9.01
C GLU A 21 6.95 2.31 -8.24
N LEU A 22 7.65 1.52 -7.42
CA LEU A 22 8.77 2.00 -6.63
C LEU A 22 9.84 0.92 -6.54
N GLU A 23 11.04 1.20 -7.06
CA GLU A 23 12.22 0.31 -6.99
C GLU A 23 11.97 -1.13 -7.50
N GLY A 24 11.17 -1.27 -8.55
CA GLY A 24 10.79 -2.57 -9.12
C GLY A 24 9.67 -3.30 -8.38
N TYR A 25 9.01 -2.63 -7.43
CA TYR A 25 7.81 -3.14 -6.76
C TYR A 25 6.57 -2.41 -7.26
N SER A 26 5.49 -3.17 -7.45
CA SER A 26 4.16 -2.64 -7.73
C SER A 26 3.38 -2.44 -6.44
N LEU A 27 2.85 -1.24 -6.26
CA LEU A 27 2.06 -0.83 -5.11
C LEU A 27 0.62 -0.63 -5.55
N HIS A 28 -0.33 -1.11 -4.76
CA HIS A 28 -1.76 -0.99 -5.06
C HIS A 28 -2.53 -0.65 -3.79
N VAL A 29 -3.37 0.39 -3.85
CA VAL A 29 -4.25 0.82 -2.77
C VAL A 29 -5.69 0.78 -3.25
N VAL A 30 -6.56 0.14 -2.46
CA VAL A 30 -7.98 -0.05 -2.78
C VAL A 30 -8.83 0.44 -1.61
N TRP A 31 -9.92 1.15 -1.92
CA TRP A 31 -10.95 1.47 -0.93
C TRP A 31 -11.84 0.26 -0.65
N ARG A 32 -11.94 -0.13 0.62
CA ARG A 32 -12.89 -1.14 1.10
C ARG A 32 -14.11 -0.43 1.70
N PRO A 33 -15.30 -0.57 1.11
CA PRO A 33 -16.52 0.00 1.68
C PRO A 33 -16.92 -0.72 2.98
N GLU A 34 -17.75 -0.06 3.77
CA GLU A 34 -18.27 -0.61 5.01
C GLU A 34 -19.16 -1.84 4.76
N LYS A 35 -18.97 -2.91 5.54
CA LYS A 35 -19.81 -4.11 5.52
C LYS A 35 -20.14 -4.53 6.96
N PRO A 36 -21.24 -5.28 7.20
CA PRO A 36 -21.54 -5.79 8.54
C PRO A 36 -20.37 -6.59 9.12
N GLY A 37 -19.80 -6.12 10.23
CA GLY A 37 -18.64 -6.75 10.88
C GLY A 37 -17.27 -6.35 10.31
N GLU A 38 -17.20 -5.46 9.33
CA GLU A 38 -15.93 -4.99 8.72
C GLU A 38 -15.83 -3.47 8.74
N ARG A 39 -14.66 -2.95 9.14
CA ARG A 39 -14.37 -1.51 9.07
C ARG A 39 -14.14 -1.09 7.62
N ARG A 40 -14.64 0.10 7.26
CA ARG A 40 -14.27 0.78 6.01
C ARG A 40 -12.87 1.37 6.10
N GLY A 41 -12.22 1.52 4.95
CA GLY A 41 -10.94 2.20 4.85
C GLY A 41 -10.14 1.72 3.64
N PHE A 42 -8.88 2.11 3.57
CA PHE A 42 -7.96 1.75 2.52
C PHE A 42 -7.13 0.54 2.91
N ILE A 43 -7.03 -0.42 2.01
CA ILE A 43 -6.08 -1.52 2.10
C ILE A 43 -5.00 -1.32 1.03
N TRP A 44 -3.81 -1.83 1.31
CA TRP A 44 -2.67 -1.72 0.41
C TRP A 44 -2.01 -3.08 0.20
N LYS A 45 -1.33 -3.22 -0.93
CA LYS A 45 -0.57 -4.39 -1.32
C LYS A 45 0.71 -3.97 -2.03
N VAL A 46 1.80 -4.69 -1.74
CA VAL A 46 3.09 -4.54 -2.40
C VAL A 46 3.46 -5.88 -3.02
N ALA A 47 3.73 -5.88 -4.32
CA ALA A 47 4.21 -7.03 -5.07
C ALA A 47 5.58 -6.72 -5.68
N GLY A 48 6.48 -7.69 -5.62
CA GLY A 48 7.79 -7.67 -6.27
C GLY A 48 7.86 -8.69 -7.40
N PRO A 49 9.06 -8.91 -7.96
CA PRO A 49 9.27 -9.84 -9.08
C PRO A 49 8.81 -11.28 -8.79
N ASP A 50 8.95 -11.73 -7.54
CA ASP A 50 8.64 -13.10 -7.12
C ASP A 50 7.21 -13.26 -6.53
N GLY A 51 6.40 -12.19 -6.59
CA GLY A 51 5.02 -12.20 -6.10
C GLY A 51 4.75 -11.21 -4.97
N VAL A 52 3.74 -11.52 -4.15
CA VAL A 52 3.29 -10.62 -3.06
C VAL A 52 4.33 -10.57 -1.97
N VAL A 53 4.78 -9.36 -1.65
CA VAL A 53 5.79 -9.09 -0.62
C VAL A 53 5.12 -8.85 0.72
N ALA A 54 4.09 -7.98 0.74
CA ALA A 54 3.25 -7.76 1.90
C ALA A 54 1.91 -7.13 1.49
N GLU A 55 0.95 -7.21 2.40
CA GLU A 55 -0.36 -6.58 2.26
C GLU A 55 -0.87 -6.13 3.63
N ALA A 56 -1.88 -5.26 3.62
CA ALA A 56 -2.43 -4.70 4.84
C ALA A 56 -3.15 -5.77 5.69
N HIS A 57 -2.80 -5.85 6.98
CA HIS A 57 -3.52 -6.69 7.96
C HIS A 57 -4.87 -6.09 8.41
N GLY A 58 -5.14 -4.83 8.04
CA GLY A 58 -6.33 -4.09 8.41
C GLY A 58 -6.58 -2.94 7.45
N VAL A 59 -7.51 -2.06 7.81
CA VAL A 59 -7.82 -0.87 7.02
C VAL A 59 -7.15 0.36 7.62
N GLU A 60 -6.61 1.21 6.77
CA GLU A 60 -6.20 2.58 7.13
C GLU A 60 -7.35 3.54 6.86
N GLU A 61 -7.59 4.51 7.73
CA GLU A 61 -8.70 5.46 7.52
C GLU A 61 -8.39 6.49 6.44
N GLU A 62 -7.11 6.82 6.25
CA GLU A 62 -6.62 7.80 5.28
C GLU A 62 -5.85 7.12 4.15
N ILE A 63 -6.06 7.60 2.93
CA ILE A 63 -5.42 7.03 1.74
C ILE A 63 -3.91 7.28 1.76
N GLU A 64 -3.49 8.44 2.25
CA GLU A 64 -2.10 8.83 2.38
C GLU A 64 -1.34 7.88 3.32
N LEU A 65 -1.99 7.40 4.39
CA LEU A 65 -1.40 6.41 5.29
C LEU A 65 -1.22 5.06 4.60
N ALA A 66 -2.22 4.60 3.84
CA ALA A 66 -2.12 3.36 3.08
C ALA A 66 -1.01 3.42 2.03
N MET A 67 -0.94 4.53 1.28
CA MET A 67 0.12 4.78 0.30
C MET A 67 1.50 4.82 0.95
N ALA A 68 1.65 5.56 2.04
CA ALA A 68 2.93 5.72 2.70
C ALA A 68 3.42 4.41 3.36
N ARG A 69 2.51 3.54 3.82
CA ARG A 69 2.85 2.19 4.30
C ARG A 69 3.34 1.31 3.16
N ALA A 70 2.64 1.29 2.03
CA ALA A 70 3.06 0.56 0.85
C ALA A 70 4.46 1.00 0.36
N GLU A 71 4.70 2.31 0.29
CA GLU A 71 6.01 2.84 -0.08
C GLU A 71 7.12 2.47 0.92
N ASN A 72 6.85 2.53 2.22
CA ASN A 72 7.82 2.14 3.26
C ASN A 72 8.17 0.65 3.12
N VAL A 73 7.18 -0.21 2.93
CA VAL A 73 7.40 -1.64 2.70
C VAL A 73 8.23 -1.88 1.45
N ALA A 74 7.91 -1.23 0.32
CA ALA A 74 8.69 -1.37 -0.91
C ALA A 74 10.16 -0.93 -0.71
N ARG A 75 10.41 0.19 -0.02
CA ARG A 75 11.77 0.66 0.31
C ARG A 75 12.52 -0.33 1.21
N ARG A 76 11.84 -0.92 2.20
CA ARG A 76 12.43 -1.94 3.08
C ARG A 76 12.71 -3.25 2.33
N ALA A 77 11.80 -3.66 1.45
CA ALA A 77 11.96 -4.82 0.58
C ALA A 77 13.19 -4.66 -0.31
N HIS A 78 13.31 -3.51 -0.97
CA HIS A 78 14.46 -3.16 -1.79
C HIS A 78 15.77 -3.14 -0.97
N GLY A 79 15.74 -2.58 0.24
CA GLY A 79 16.90 -2.54 1.15
C GLY A 79 17.21 -3.85 1.89
N GLY A 80 16.47 -4.94 1.66
CA GLY A 80 16.68 -6.24 2.32
C GLY A 80 16.26 -6.29 3.80
N LEU A 81 15.40 -5.37 4.25
CA LEU A 81 15.02 -5.14 5.65
C LEU A 81 13.54 -5.47 5.93
N ILE A 82 13.02 -6.56 5.35
CA ILE A 82 11.75 -7.11 5.83
C ILE A 82 12.04 -8.07 6.99
N LEU A 83 12.13 -7.49 8.18
CA LEU A 83 11.97 -8.26 9.41
C LEU A 83 10.49 -8.61 9.52
N SER A 84 10.20 -9.91 9.56
CA SER A 84 8.89 -10.45 9.94
C SER A 84 8.50 -9.91 11.32
N GLU A 85 7.46 -9.06 11.36
CA GLU A 85 6.75 -8.68 12.59
C GLU A 85 5.57 -9.63 12.84
#